data_AF-A0A821K0Z6-F1
#
_entry.id   AF-A0A821K0Z6-F1
#
_cell.length_a   1.000
_cell.length_b   1.000
_cell.length_c   1.000
_cell.angle_alpha   90.00
_cell.angle_beta   90.00
_cell.angle_gamma   90.00
#
_symmetry.space_group_name_H-M   'P 1'
#
loop_
_entity.id
_entity.type
_entity.pdbx_description
1 polymer ?
#
loop_
_entity_poly.entity_id
_entity_poly.type
_entity_poly.pdbx_seq_one_letter_code
_entity_poly.pdbx_strand_id
1 'polypeptide(L)' 'PKFFPLEMIQQEGNPYVRDDTMFIKILVDFGDTPKTLLPYVLSLNPGLPTHVQQTLIKREVERREQQQSDKQLQPPKE' A
#
# COMPACT_ATOMS: atom_id res chain seq x y z
N PRO A 1 15.37 16.12 0.44
CA PRO A 1 15.61 14.90 1.24
C PRO A 1 16.75 14.07 0.63
N LYS A 2 17.83 13.84 1.38
CA LYS A 2 18.91 12.94 0.93
C LYS A 2 18.48 11.50 1.20
N PHE A 3 18.51 10.67 0.16
CA PHE A 3 18.19 9.24 0.25
C PHE A 3 19.42 8.48 0.73
N PHE A 4 19.24 7.50 1.61
CA PHE A 4 20.32 6.67 2.15
C PHE A 4 19.99 5.18 1.96
N PRO A 5 20.94 4.39 1.41
CA PRO A 5 20.83 2.94 1.36
C PRO A 5 20.71 2.33 2.76
N LEU A 6 19.96 1.22 2.88
CA LEU A 6 19.71 0.54 4.16
C LEU A 6 21.01 0.12 4.86
N GLU A 7 21.99 -0.31 4.07
CA GLU A 7 23.32 -0.73 4.53
C GLU A 7 24.07 0.40 5.25
N MET A 8 23.81 1.66 4.88
CA MET A 8 24.44 2.81 5.52
C MET A 8 23.76 3.17 6.85
N ILE A 9 22.54 2.69 7.10
CA ILE A 9 21.82 2.92 8.37
C ILE A 9 22.42 2.10 9.51
N GLN A 10 23.07 0.97 9.21
CA GLN A 10 23.67 0.08 10.21
C GLN A 10 25.04 0.57 10.74
N GLN A 11 25.55 1.71 10.25
CA GLN A 11 26.80 2.29 10.73
C GLN A 11 26.62 2.93 12.11
N GLU A 12 27.55 2.66 13.03
CA GLU A 12 27.56 3.23 14.37
C GLU A 12 27.59 4.77 14.31
N GLY A 13 26.69 5.44 15.04
CA GLY A 13 26.58 6.91 15.03
C GLY A 13 25.75 7.50 13.88
N ASN A 14 24.98 6.70 13.13
CA ASN A 14 24.11 7.20 12.09
C ASN A 14 23.00 8.12 12.66
N PRO A 15 22.80 9.35 12.12
CA PRO A 15 21.79 10.28 12.63
C PRO A 15 20.34 9.81 12.48
N TYR A 16 20.09 8.77 11.68
CA TYR A 16 18.79 8.11 11.50
C TYR A 16 18.49 7.05 12.59
N VAL A 17 19.48 6.71 13.43
CA VAL A 17 19.34 5.82 14.58
C VAL A 17 19.54 6.67 15.83
N ARG A 18 18.45 6.94 16.57
CA ARG A 18 18.48 7.60 17.88
C ARG A 18 17.73 6.71 18.86
N ASP A 19 18.33 6.42 20.00
CA ASP A 19 17.69 5.68 21.10
C ASP A 19 16.99 4.38 20.64
N ASP A 20 17.70 3.54 19.88
CA ASP A 20 17.19 2.29 19.28
C ASP A 20 15.94 2.44 18.38
N THR A 21 15.59 3.67 18.01
CA THR A 21 14.43 3.99 17.19
C THR A 21 14.86 4.39 15.78
N MET A 22 14.30 3.74 14.76
CA MET A 22 14.57 4.00 13.35
C MET A 22 13.37 4.71 12.68
N PHE A 23 13.63 5.81 12.00
CA PHE A 23 12.62 6.53 11.22
C PHE A 23 12.72 6.17 9.74
N ILE A 24 11.83 5.30 9.26
CA ILE A 24 11.79 4.85 7.87
C ILE A 24 10.73 5.65 7.10
N LYS A 25 11.15 6.36 6.05
CA LYS A 25 10.23 6.98 5.09
C LYS A 25 10.00 6.00 3.93
N ILE A 26 8.82 5.42 3.87
CA ILE A 26 8.42 4.52 2.77
C ILE A 26 7.71 5.34 1.70
N LEU A 27 8.21 5.27 0.46
CA LEU A 27 7.54 5.78 -0.73
C LEU A 27 6.96 4.59 -1.47
N VAL A 28 5.64 4.51 -1.56
CA VAL A 28 4.93 3.46 -2.29
C VAL A 28 4.50 4.03 -3.62
N ASP A 29 4.90 3.39 -4.72
CA ASP A 29 4.44 3.73 -6.06
C ASP A 29 3.04 3.13 -6.28
N PHE A 30 2.07 4.01 -6.52
CA PHE A 30 0.69 3.64 -6.80
C PHE A 30 0.28 3.91 -8.25
N GLY A 31 1.23 4.16 -9.16
CA GLY A 31 0.95 4.60 -10.54
C GLY A 31 -0.12 3.77 -11.26
N ASP A 32 -0.07 2.45 -11.10
CA ASP A 32 -1.01 1.51 -11.73
C ASP A 32 -2.20 1.13 -10.84
N THR A 33 -2.26 1.65 -9.60
CA THR A 33 -3.34 1.35 -8.66
C THR A 33 -4.49 2.34 -8.84
N PRO A 34 -5.74 1.88 -9.07
CA PRO A 34 -6.88 2.77 -9.12
C PRO A 34 -6.99 3.59 -7.82
N LYS A 35 -7.19 4.91 -7.93
CA LYS A 35 -7.24 5.82 -6.77
C LYS A 35 -8.27 5.40 -5.71
N THR A 36 -9.35 4.74 -6.15
CA THR A 36 -10.41 4.22 -5.28
C THR A 36 -9.92 3.09 -4.36
N LEU A 37 -8.87 2.37 -4.73
CA LEU A 37 -8.26 1.29 -3.96
C LEU A 37 -7.22 1.77 -2.93
N LEU A 38 -6.73 3.00 -3.04
CA LEU A 38 -5.69 3.53 -2.14
C LEU A 38 -6.04 3.37 -0.65
N PRO A 39 -7.27 3.64 -0.18
CA PRO A 39 -7.62 3.42 1.22
C PRO A 39 -7.46 1.95 1.67
N TYR A 40 -7.77 1.00 0.77
CA TYR A 40 -7.59 -0.42 1.05
C TYR A 40 -6.10 -0.76 1.12
N VAL A 41 -5.31 -0.35 0.12
CA VAL A 41 -3.86 -0.62 0.09
C VAL A 41 -3.16 -0.05 1.31
N LEU A 42 -3.50 1.18 1.72
CA LEU A 42 -2.94 1.82 2.90
C LEU A 42 -3.38 1.20 4.24
N SER A 43 -4.45 0.39 4.22
CA SER A 43 -4.92 -0.34 5.42
C SER A 43 -4.26 -1.71 5.57
N LEU A 44 -3.55 -2.20 4.55
CA LEU A 44 -2.84 -3.48 4.62
C LEU A 44 -1.64 -3.37 5.55
N ASN A 45 -1.38 -4.45 6.29
CA ASN A 45 -0.20 -4.54 7.15
C ASN A 45 1.07 -4.53 6.27
N PRO A 46 1.94 -3.50 6.38
CA PRO A 46 3.13 -3.38 5.56
C PRO A 46 4.17 -4.48 5.85
N GLY A 47 4.07 -5.16 6.99
CA GLY A 47 4.92 -6.30 7.35
C GLY A 47 4.55 -7.61 6.65
N LEU A 48 3.47 -7.65 5.87
CA LEU A 48 3.14 -8.83 5.06
C LEU A 48 4.10 -8.98 3.87
N PRO A 49 4.42 -10.20 3.43
CA PRO A 49 5.19 -10.39 2.20
C PRO A 49 4.51 -9.72 1.00
N THR A 50 5.31 -9.15 0.09
CA THR A 50 4.82 -8.40 -1.07
C THR A 50 3.81 -9.18 -1.91
N HIS A 51 4.04 -10.47 -2.14
CA HIS A 51 3.12 -11.31 -2.91
C HIS A 51 1.75 -11.50 -2.23
N VAL A 52 1.71 -11.49 -0.89
CA VAL A 52 0.47 -11.57 -0.12
C VAL A 52 -0.29 -10.26 -0.26
N GLN A 53 0.39 -9.13 -0.09
CA GLN A 53 -0.21 -7.81 -0.28
C GLN A 53 -0.80 -7.66 -1.70
N GLN A 54 -0.04 -8.03 -2.74
CA GLN A 54 -0.50 -7.99 -4.13
C GLN A 54 -1.73 -8.87 -4.36
N THR A 55 -1.76 -10.06 -3.79
CA THR A 55 -2.91 -10.97 -3.89
C THR A 55 -4.17 -10.38 -3.26
N LEU A 56 -4.04 -9.75 -2.09
CA LEU A 56 -5.14 -9.08 -1.40
C LEU A 56 -5.66 -7.88 -2.21
N ILE A 57 -4.75 -7.07 -2.75
CA ILE A 57 -5.09 -5.93 -3.61
C ILE A 57 -5.84 -6.40 -4.85
N LYS A 58 -5.35 -7.45 -5.52
CA LYS A 58 -6.00 -8.01 -6.72
C LYS A 58 -7.42 -8.50 -6.42
N ARG A 59 -7.63 -9.24 -5.32
CA ARG A 59 -8.96 -9.70 -4.91
C ARG A 59 -9.91 -8.54 -4.62
N GLU A 60 -9.41 -7.47 -4.00
CA GLU A 60 -10.23 -6.28 -3.73
C GLU A 60 -10.60 -5.53 -5.02
N VAL A 61 -9.72 -5.49 -6.02
CA VAL A 61 -10.02 -4.96 -7.36
C VAL A 61 -11.19 -5.74 -7.97
N GLU A 62 -11.06 -7.06 -8.07
CA GLU A 62 -12.07 -7.95 -8.67
C GLU A 62 -13.43 -7.81 -7.95
N ARG A 63 -13.42 -7.76 -6.61
CA ARG A 63 -14.63 -7.57 -5.80
C ARG A 63 -15.36 -6.27 -6.11
N ARG A 64 -14.63 -5.17 -6.37
CA ARG A 64 -15.21 -3.85 -6.65
C ARG A 64 -15.75 -3.75 -8.06
N GLU A 65 -15.09 -4.39 -9.02
CA GLU A 65 -15.57 -4.47 -10.40
C GLU A 65 -16.92 -5.21 -10.47
N GLN A 66 -17.05 -6.33 -9.76
CA GLN A 66 -18.32 -7.07 -9.64
C GLN A 66 -19.45 -6.23 -9.01
N GLN A 67 -19.13 -5.45 -7.97
CA GLN A 67 -20.13 -4.58 -7.34
C GLN A 67 -20.56 -3.40 -8.22
N GLN A 68 -19.70 -2.93 -9.12
CA GLN A 68 -20.06 -1.90 -10.08
C GLN A 68 -20.96 -2.45 -11.19
N SER A 69 -20.68 -3.66 -11.70
CA SER A 69 -21.56 -4.30 -12.69
C SER A 69 -22.96 -4.59 -12.12
N ASP A 70 -23.05 -5.06 -10.88
CA ASP A 70 -24.34 -5.38 -10.25
C ASP A 70 -25.20 -4.13 -9.97
N LYS A 71 -24.57 -2.98 -9.72
CA LYS A 71 -25.28 -1.70 -9.53
C LYS A 71 -25.79 -1.10 -10.84
N GLN A 72 -25.19 -1.43 -11.98
CA GLN A 72 -25.66 -0.97 -13.29
C GLN A 72 -26.83 -1.81 -13.83
N LEU A 73 -27.04 -3.02 -13.32
CA LEU A 73 -28.11 -3.92 -13.76
C LEU A 73 -29.47 -3.73 -13.06
N GLN A 74 -29.58 -2.84 -12.08
CA GLN A 74 -30.86 -2.57 -11.40
C GLN A 74 -31.67 -1.54 -12.20
N PRO A 75 -32.88 -1.87 -12.69
CA PRO A 75 -33.74 -0.89 -13.33
C PRO A 75 -34.17 0.18 -12.31
N PRO A 76 -34.49 1.41 -12.77
CA PRO A 76 -34.95 2.46 -11.88
C PRO A 76 -36.21 1.99 -11.15
N LYS A 77 -36.21 2.14 -9.83
CA LYS A 77 -37.42 1.90 -9.02
C LYS A 77 -38.40 3.03 -9.32
N GLU A 78 -39.56 2.67 -9.88
CA GLU A 78 -40.72 3.56 -10.08
C GLU A 78 -41.28 4.08 -8.76
#